data_AF-A0A9X3BQ57-F1
#
_entry.id   AF-A0A9X3BQ57-F1
#
_cell.length_a   1.000
_cell.length_b   1.000
_cell.length_c   1.000
_cell.angle_alpha   90.00
_cell.angle_beta   90.00
_cell.angle_gamma   90.00
#
_symmetry.space_group_name_H-M   'P 1'
#
loop_
_entity.id
_entity.type
_entity.pdbx_description
1 polymer ?
#
loop_
_entity_poly.entity_id
_entity_poly.type
_entity_poly.pdbx_seq_one_letter_code
_entity_poly.pdbx_strand_id
1 'polypeptide(L)' 'VGSVTTLSSLVRMLYSRAGTYPADQPMLYAEDFSPNTPQGACPTCHGMGWVYEVTEALMVPDPSLSIRERAIAS' A
#
# COMPACT_ATOMS: atom_id res chain seq x y z
N VAL A 1 25.41 10.33 -1.99
CA VAL A 1 24.16 10.01 -2.72
C VAL A 1 23.17 9.46 -1.69
N GLY A 2 22.18 10.25 -1.29
CA GLY A 2 21.15 9.84 -0.34
C GLY A 2 19.82 9.76 -1.05
N SER A 3 19.35 8.56 -1.36
CA SER A 3 17.99 8.37 -1.87
C SER A 3 17.02 8.21 -0.71
N VAL A 4 15.75 8.49 -0.94
CA VAL A 4 14.67 8.22 0.02
C VAL A 4 14.68 6.75 0.45
N THR A 5 15.06 5.84 -0.45
CA THR A 5 15.22 4.42 -0.18
C THR A 5 16.32 4.13 0.85
N THR A 6 17.47 4.83 0.77
CA THR A 6 18.55 4.67 1.75
C THR A 6 18.10 5.14 3.15
N LEU A 7 17.34 6.25 3.23
CA LEU A 7 16.79 6.73 4.49
C LEU A 7 15.74 5.76 5.07
N SER A 8 14.94 5.10 4.23
CA SER A 8 13.94 4.14 4.68
C SER A 8 14.55 3.01 5.51
N SER A 9 15.70 2.46 5.09
CA SER A 9 16.38 1.41 5.86
C SER A 9 16.81 1.86 7.25
N LEU A 10 17.34 3.10 7.36
CA LEU A 10 17.74 3.67 8.65
C LEU A 10 16.53 3.95 9.55
N VAL A 11 15.45 4.48 8.98
CA VAL A 11 14.21 4.76 9.70
C VAL A 11 13.58 3.47 10.24
N ARG A 12 13.55 2.41 9.44
CA ARG A 12 13.06 1.08 9.86
C ARG A 12 13.86 0.51 11.03
N MET A 13 15.19 0.61 10.96
CA MET A 13 16.07 0.20 12.05
C MET A 13 15.87 1.04 13.30
N LEU A 14 15.70 2.35 13.15
CA LEU A 14 15.43 3.25 14.26
C LEU A 14 14.13 2.87 14.99
N TYR A 15 13.04 2.62 14.27
CA TYR A 15 11.78 2.19 14.88
C TYR A 15 11.91 0.83 15.57
N SER A 16 12.58 -0.15 14.95
CA SER A 16 12.80 -1.46 15.55
C SER A 16 13.59 -1.39 16.87
N ARG A 17 14.61 -0.52 16.94
CA ARG A 17 15.58 -0.50 18.04
C ARG A 17 15.33 0.55 19.11
N ALA A 18 14.71 1.66 18.74
CA ALA A 18 14.48 2.82 19.62
C ALA A 18 12.99 3.19 19.75
N GLY A 19 12.08 2.44 19.10
CA GLY A 19 10.64 2.64 19.24
C GLY A 19 10.10 2.20 20.60
N THR A 20 8.97 2.78 21.00
CA THR A 20 8.20 2.37 22.16
C THR A 20 7.10 1.40 21.75
N TYR A 21 7.08 0.22 22.38
CA TYR A 21 6.08 -0.82 22.13
C TYR A 21 5.02 -0.82 23.23
N PRO A 22 3.75 -1.13 22.91
CA PRO A 22 2.74 -1.43 23.93
C PRO A 22 3.18 -2.56 24.85
N ALA A 23 2.68 -2.56 26.09
CA ALA A 23 2.83 -3.72 26.97
C ALA A 23 2.27 -4.97 26.28
N ASP A 24 2.96 -6.10 26.40
CA ASP A 24 2.64 -7.41 25.79
C ASP A 24 2.86 -7.53 24.27
N GLN A 25 3.42 -6.52 23.61
CA GLN A 25 3.83 -6.63 22.21
C GLN A 25 5.23 -7.27 22.11
N PRO A 26 5.41 -8.38 21.36
CA PRO A 26 6.75 -8.91 21.07
C PRO A 26 7.59 -7.91 20.27
N MET A 27 8.91 -8.06 20.34
CA MET A 27 9.85 -7.20 19.61
C MET A 27 9.51 -7.15 18.11
N LEU A 28 9.36 -5.94 17.58
CA LEU A 28 9.20 -5.73 16.14
C LEU A 28 10.58 -5.51 15.49
N TYR A 29 10.81 -6.20 14.38
CA TYR A 29 12.00 -6.09 13.55
C TYR A 29 11.84 -4.96 12.53
N ALA A 30 12.92 -4.62 11.82
CA ALA A 30 12.90 -3.55 10.84
C ALA A 30 11.93 -3.83 9.67
N GLU A 31 11.68 -5.11 9.38
CA GLU A 31 10.74 -5.62 8.38
C GLU A 31 9.30 -5.24 8.71
N ASP A 32 8.93 -5.25 9.99
CA ASP A 32 7.58 -4.87 10.44
C ASP A 32 7.26 -3.38 10.17
N PHE A 33 8.28 -2.56 9.92
CA PHE A 33 8.14 -1.15 9.54
C PHE A 33 8.37 -0.92 8.04
N SER A 34 8.36 -1.98 7.22
CA SER A 34 8.55 -1.89 5.78
C SER A 34 7.23 -2.04 5.02
N PRO A 35 6.83 -1.07 4.19
CA PRO A 35 5.68 -1.24 3.30
C PRO A 35 5.94 -2.30 2.20
N ASN A 36 7.20 -2.71 2.00
CA ASN A 36 7.59 -3.66 0.96
C ASN A 36 7.70 -5.10 1.45
N THR A 37 7.36 -5.39 2.71
CA THR A 37 7.37 -6.75 3.25
C THR A 37 5.97 -7.19 3.66
N PRO A 38 5.62 -8.47 3.55
CA PRO A 38 4.29 -8.95 3.97
C PRO A 38 3.97 -8.68 5.44
N GLN A 39 4.98 -8.66 6.31
CA GLN A 39 4.80 -8.45 7.76
C GLN A 39 4.48 -6.98 8.09
N GLY A 40 5.11 -6.03 7.39
CA GLY A 40 4.92 -4.59 7.62
C GLY A 40 3.91 -3.90 6.69
N ALA A 41 3.54 -4.53 5.57
CA ALA A 41 2.60 -3.96 4.63
C ALA A 41 1.17 -3.98 5.20
N CYS A 42 0.46 -2.85 5.09
CA CYS A 42 -0.96 -2.78 5.41
C CYS A 42 -1.74 -3.80 4.56
N PRO A 43 -2.58 -4.66 5.15
CA PRO A 43 -3.28 -5.71 4.40
C PRO A 43 -4.34 -5.17 3.42
N THR A 44 -4.82 -3.94 3.63
CA THR A 44 -5.83 -3.31 2.78
C THR A 44 -5.23 -2.71 1.51
N CYS A 45 -4.10 -2.00 1.63
CA CYS A 45 -3.47 -1.32 0.49
C CYS A 45 -2.17 -1.99 0.02
N HIS A 46 -1.80 -3.12 0.63
CA HIS A 46 -0.59 -3.89 0.33
C HIS A 46 0.69 -3.05 0.31
N GLY A 47 0.79 -2.07 1.21
CA GLY A 47 1.95 -1.19 1.33
C GLY A 47 2.02 -0.04 0.33
N MET A 48 1.06 0.08 -0.60
CA MET A 48 1.04 1.17 -1.57
C MET A 48 0.67 2.52 -0.93
N GLY A 49 -0.13 2.50 0.14
CA GLY A 49 -0.67 3.70 0.81
C GLY A 49 -1.99 4.22 0.23
N TRP A 50 -2.51 3.55 -0.80
CA TRP A 50 -3.76 3.86 -1.48
C TRP A 50 -4.31 2.58 -2.11
N VAL A 51 -5.62 2.54 -2.34
CA VAL A 51 -6.32 1.43 -2.98
C VAL A 51 -6.87 1.93 -4.32
N TYR A 52 -6.72 1.12 -5.35
CA TYR A 52 -7.37 1.37 -6.63
C TYR A 52 -8.79 0.84 -6.56
N GLU A 53 -9.75 1.75 -6.55
CA GLU A 53 -11.15 1.42 -6.70
C GLU A 53 -11.60 1.70 -8.14
N VAL A 54 -12.30 0.74 -8.73
CA VAL A 54 -12.90 0.93 -10.05
C VAL A 54 -14.38 1.21 -9.87
N THR A 55 -14.86 2.22 -10.60
CA THR A 55 -16.28 2.63 -10.57
C THR A 55 -16.96 2.26 -11.88
N GLU A 56 -18.29 2.07 -11.83
CA GLU A 56 -19.09 1.79 -13.02
C GLU A 56 -18.95 2.91 -14.07
N ALA A 57 -18.90 4.17 -13.64
CA ALA A 57 -18.71 5.31 -14.55
C ALA A 57 -17.36 5.27 -15.28
N LEU A 58 -16.31 4.70 -14.68
CA LEU A 58 -15.02 4.48 -15.35
C LEU A 58 -15.08 3.29 -16.33
N MET A 59 -15.88 2.27 -16.03
CA MET A 59 -16.03 1.08 -16.87
C MET A 59 -17.04 1.26 -18.01
N VAL A 60 -18.07 2.07 -17.81
CA VAL A 60 -19.17 2.34 -18.76
C VAL A 60 -19.31 3.85 -18.93
N PRO A 61 -18.47 4.47 -19.79
CA PRO A 61 -18.45 5.92 -19.96
C PRO A 61 -19.74 6.46 -20.58
N ASP A 62 -20.40 5.66 -21.41
CA ASP A 62 -21.68 5.98 -22.03
C ASP A 62 -22.68 4.80 -21.82
N PRO A 63 -23.57 4.90 -20.81
CA PRO A 63 -24.55 3.86 -20.53
C PRO A 63 -25.71 3.82 -21.52
N SER A 64 -25.78 4.73 -22.50
CA SER A 64 -26.81 4.72 -23.54
C SER A 64 -26.50 3.79 -24.70
N LEU A 65 -25.23 3.41 -24.87
CA LEU A 65 -24.80 2.47 -25.90
C LEU A 65 -25.19 1.04 -25.53
N SER A 66 -25.57 0.24 -26.53
CA SER A 66 -25.67 -1.20 -26.32
C SER A 66 -24.28 -1.83 -26.14
N ILE A 67 -24.22 -3.03 -25.56
CA ILE A 67 -22.96 -3.77 -25.41
C ILE A 67 -22.29 -4.01 -26.78
N ARG A 68 -23.07 -4.25 -27.84
CA ARG A 68 -22.56 -4.44 -29.21
C ARG A 68 -21.95 -3.15 -29.78
N GLU A 69 -22.38 -2.00 -29.30
CA GLU A 69 -21.87 -0.68 -29.66
C GLU A 69 -20.70 -0.23 -28.78
N ARG A 70 -20.14 -1.12 -27.95
CA ARG A 70 -18.94 -0.89 -27.12
C ARG A 70 -19.16 0.06 -25.94
N ALA A 71 -20.27 -0.13 -25.21
CA ALA A 71 -20.52 0.59 -23.96
C ALA A 71 -19.45 0.35 -22.86
N ILE A 72 -18.75 -0.79 -22.89
CA ILE A 72 -17.71 -1.14 -21.91
C ILE A 72 -16.35 -0.62 -22.41
N ALA A 73 -15.67 0.17 -21.57
CA ALA A 73 -14.31 0.64 -21.83
C ALA A 73 -13.33 -0.55 -21.92
N SER A 74 -12.49 -0.54 -22.95
CA SER A 74 -11.46 -1.56 -23.22
C SER A 74 -10.07 -1.09 -22.83
#